data_AF-A0A543JFS6-F1
#
_entry.id   AF-A0A543JFS6-F1
#
_cell.length_a   1.000
_cell.length_b   1.000
_cell.length_c   1.000
_cell.angle_alpha   90.00
_cell.angle_beta   90.00
_cell.angle_gamma   90.00
#
_symmetry.space_group_name_H-M   'P 1'
#
loop_
_entity.id
_entity.type
_entity.pdbx_description
1 polymer ?
#
loop_
_entity_poly.entity_id
_entity_poly.type
_entity_poly.pdbx_seq_one_letter_code
_entity_poly.pdbx_strand_id
1 'polypeptide(L)' 'MIENTVRQGGRVGCVDALGRRRTLEVSLTEEGNVCIHTPPGESAKLDWNEVGELLRRLAELRPHVK' A
#
# COMPACT_ATOMS: atom_id res chain seq x y z
N MET A 1 9.01 -20.60 10.06
CA MET A 1 8.25 -19.67 9.20
C MET A 1 7.85 -18.54 10.13
N ILE A 2 8.48 -17.37 10.04
CA ILE A 2 8.10 -16.24 10.89
C ILE A 2 6.84 -15.68 10.25
N GLU A 3 5.67 -16.01 10.79
CA GLU A 3 4.45 -15.26 10.53
C GLU A 3 4.68 -13.86 11.10
N ASN A 4 5.26 -12.97 10.29
CA ASN A 4 5.21 -11.55 10.58
C ASN A 4 3.72 -11.21 10.58
N THR A 5 3.17 -10.91 11.76
CA THR A 5 1.77 -10.52 11.90
C THR A 5 1.62 -9.15 11.25
N VAL A 6 1.32 -9.13 9.95
CA VAL A 6 1.15 -7.91 9.17
C VAL A 6 -0.31 -7.50 9.23
N ARG A 7 -0.58 -6.25 9.65
CA ARG A 7 -1.92 -5.70 9.57
C ARG A 7 -2.18 -5.17 8.17
N GLN A 8 -3.19 -5.71 7.49
CA GLN A 8 -3.57 -5.21 6.17
C GLN A 8 -4.18 -3.81 6.29
N GLY A 9 -3.57 -2.83 5.62
CA GLY A 9 -4.04 -1.45 5.50
C GLY A 9 -4.91 -1.20 4.27
N GLY A 10 -5.13 -2.22 3.45
CA GLY A 10 -6.01 -2.18 2.29
C GLY A 10 -5.26 -2.15 0.97
N ARG A 11 -6.01 -1.77 -0.07
CA ARG A 11 -5.60 -1.84 -1.48
C ARG A 11 -5.92 -0.54 -2.18
N VAL A 12 -5.02 -0.08 -3.04
CA VAL A 12 -5.17 1.15 -3.85
C VAL A 12 -5.01 0.79 -5.32
N GLY A 13 -5.95 1.21 -6.17
CA GLY A 13 -5.81 1.03 -7.62
C GLY A 13 -4.64 1.85 -8.16
N CYS A 14 -3.93 1.34 -9.17
CA CYS A 14 -2.85 2.06 -9.83
C CYS A 14 -2.65 1.57 -11.27
N VAL A 15 -1.74 2.24 -11.98
CA VAL A 15 -1.28 1.84 -13.31
C VAL A 15 0.21 1.53 -13.26
N ASP A 16 0.69 0.48 -13.92
CA ASP A 16 2.15 0.23 -13.99
C ASP A 16 2.85 1.08 -15.06
N ALA A 17 4.18 0.98 -15.15
CA ALA A 17 4.96 1.66 -16.19
C ALA A 17 4.53 1.33 -17.63
N LEU A 18 3.82 0.21 -17.84
CA LEU A 18 3.32 -0.26 -19.14
C LEU A 18 1.85 0.10 -19.40
N GLY A 19 1.21 0.88 -18.52
CA GLY A 19 -0.18 1.30 -18.70
C GLY A 19 -1.22 0.26 -18.26
N ARG A 20 -0.82 -0.82 -17.60
CA ARG A 20 -1.75 -1.88 -17.15
C ARG A 20 -2.34 -1.52 -15.80
N ARG A 21 -3.65 -1.72 -15.65
CA ARG A 21 -4.34 -1.56 -14.35
C ARG A 21 -3.89 -2.62 -13.37
N ARG A 22 -3.56 -2.18 -12.16
CA ARG A 22 -3.01 -2.98 -11.07
C ARG A 22 -3.48 -2.44 -9.72
N THR A 23 -2.97 -3.05 -8.65
CA THR A 23 -3.33 -2.72 -7.27
C THR A 23 -2.08 -2.69 -6.40
N LEU A 24 -1.91 -1.62 -5.63
CA LEU A 24 -0.96 -1.52 -4.53
C LEU A 24 -1.56 -2.12 -3.28
N GLU A 25 -0.77 -2.90 -2.53
CA GLU A 25 -1.17 -3.35 -1.21
C GLU A 25 -0.44 -2.53 -0.15
N VAL A 26 -1.18 -2.03 0.83
CA VAL A 26 -0.64 -1.25 1.94
C VAL A 26 -0.77 -2.07 3.21
N SER A 27 0.28 -2.12 4.01
CA SER A 27 0.29 -2.91 5.23
C SER A 27 1.14 -2.26 6.33
N LEU A 28 0.91 -2.67 7.57
CA LEU A 28 1.63 -2.19 8.76
C LEU A 28 2.30 -3.38 9.46
N THR A 29 3.59 -3.27 9.72
CA THR A 29 4.34 -4.26 10.51
C THR A 29 4.08 -4.07 12.01
N GLU A 30 4.42 -5.08 12.82
CA GLU A 30 4.32 -4.97 14.28
C GLU A 30 5.22 -3.86 14.87
N GLU A 31 6.31 -3.54 14.18
CA GLU A 31 7.26 -2.47 14.52
C GLU A 31 6.73 -1.07 14.16
N GLY A 32 5.53 -0.97 13.58
CA GLY A 32 4.93 0.30 13.15
C GLY A 32 5.43 0.81 11.79
N ASN A 33 6.18 0.00 11.04
CA ASN A 33 6.64 0.36 9.69
C ASN A 33 5.51 0.14 8.68
N VAL A 34 5.30 1.11 7.80
CA VAL A 34 4.37 0.96 6.67
C VAL A 34 5.09 0.29 5.51
N CYS A 35 4.51 -0.78 4.98
CA CYS A 35 4.95 -1.42 3.76
C CYS A 35 3.96 -1.13 2.63
N ILE A 36 4.49 -0.79 1.45
CA ILE A 36 3.72 -0.61 0.21
C ILE A 36 4.26 -1.62 -0.79
N HIS A 37 3.42 -2.58 -1.16
CA HIS A 37 3.76 -3.61 -2.12
C HIS A 37 3.26 -3.21 -3.50
N THR A 38 4.21 -3.03 -4.43
CA THR A 38 3.91 -2.80 -5.84
C THR A 38 3.76 -4.15 -6.56
N PRO A 39 2.85 -4.24 -7.55
CA PRO A 39 2.79 -5.39 -8.44
C PRO A 39 4.09 -5.55 -9.26
N PRO A 40 4.36 -6.76 -9.80
CA PRO A 40 5.52 -7.01 -10.66
C PRO A 40 5.54 -6.07 -11.87
N GLY A 41 6.65 -5.36 -12.10
CA GLY A 41 6.75 -4.26 -13.09
C GLY A 41 7.28 -2.94 -12.54
N GLU A 42 7.88 -2.99 -11.35
CA GLU A 42 8.65 -1.94 -10.64
C GLU A 42 7.85 -0.72 -10.19
N SER A 43 7.35 0.08 -11.12
CA SER A 43 6.78 1.39 -10.80
C SER A 43 5.26 1.38 -10.93
N ALA A 44 4.59 1.67 -9.82
CA ALA A 44 3.20 2.09 -9.83
C ALA A 44 3.13 3.60 -10.07
N LYS A 45 2.35 3.99 -11.06
CA LYS A 45 1.95 5.35 -11.34
C LYS A 45 0.59 5.56 -10.70
N LEU A 46 0.49 6.62 -9.91
CA LEU A 46 -0.76 7.05 -9.29
C LEU A 46 -1.12 8.42 -9.86
N ASP A 47 -2.38 8.58 -10.25
CA ASP A 47 -2.99 9.90 -10.41
C ASP A 47 -3.33 10.51 -9.04
N TRP A 48 -3.80 11.76 -9.02
CA TRP A 48 -4.12 12.45 -7.77
C TRP A 48 -5.28 11.84 -6.99
N ASN A 49 -6.22 11.15 -7.64
CA ASN A 49 -7.29 10.45 -6.93
C ASN A 49 -6.73 9.21 -6.22
N GLU A 50 -5.87 8.46 -6.89
CA GLU A 50 -5.19 7.28 -6.36
C GLU A 50 -4.23 7.66 -5.23
N VAL A 51 -3.52 8.80 -5.35
CA VAL A 51 -2.73 9.39 -4.25
C VAL A 51 -3.62 9.72 -3.05
N GLY A 52 -4.80 10.31 -3.28
CA GLY A 52 -5.77 10.61 -2.22
C GLY A 52 -6.22 9.35 -1.47
N GLU A 53 -6.53 8.28 -2.20
CA GLU A 53 -6.89 6.98 -1.61
C GLU A 53 -5.72 6.38 -0.82
N LEU A 54 -4.49 6.45 -1.34
CA LEU A 54 -3.30 5.99 -0.60
C LEU A 54 -3.14 6.74 0.73
N LEU A 55 -3.21 8.08 0.71
CA LEU A 55 -3.12 8.89 1.93
C LEU A 55 -4.21 8.53 2.94
N ARG A 56 -5.43 8.26 2.46
CA ARG A 56 -6.54 7.80 3.29
C ARG A 56 -6.23 6.47 3.98
N ARG A 57 -5.69 5.49 3.25
CA ARG A 57 -5.26 4.19 3.81
C ARG A 57 -4.14 4.34 4.85
N LEU A 58 -3.18 5.21 4.58
CA LEU A 58 -2.09 5.50 5.53
C LEU A 58 -2.63 6.14 6.81
N ALA A 59 -3.60 7.05 6.70
CA ALA A 59 -4.26 7.65 7.86
C ALA A 59 -5.05 6.63 8.68
N GLU A 60 -5.70 5.65 8.04
CA GLU A 60 -6.37 4.52 8.72
C GLU A 60 -5.40 3.64 9.51
N LEU A 61 -4.15 3.53 9.08
CA LEU A 61 -3.12 2.75 9.78
C LEU A 61 -2.49 3.48 10.97
N ARG A 62 -2.45 4.82 10.93
CA ARG A 62 -1.78 5.65 11.94
C ARG A 62 -2.16 5.32 13.40
N PRO A 63 -3.44 5.08 13.77
CA PRO A 63 -3.81 4.74 15.15
C PRO A 63 -3.26 3.40 15.66
N HIS A 64 -2.68 2.59 14.78
CA HIS A 64 -2.17 1.25 15.09
C HIS A 64 -0.65 1.20 15.22
N VAL A 65 0.02 2.35 15.02
CA VAL A 65 1.44 2.52 15.35
C VAL A 65 1.56 2.59 16.87
N LYS A 66 2.36 1.69 17.45
CA LYS A 66 2.62 1.63 18.90
C LYS A 66 3.75 2.57 19.31
#